data_AF-A0A8J6MPB9-F1
#
_entry.id   AF-A0A8J6MPB9-F1
#
_cell.length_a   1.000
_cell.length_b   1.000
_cell.length_c   1.000
_cell.angle_alpha   90.00
_cell.angle_beta   90.00
_cell.angle_gamma   90.00
#
_symmetry.space_group_name_H-M   'P 1'
#
loop_
_entity.id
_entity.type
_entity.pdbx_description
1 polymer ?
#
loop_
_entity_poly.entity_id
_entity_poly.type
_entity_poly.pdbx_seq_one_letter_code
_entity_poly.pdbx_strand_id
1 'polypeptide(L)'
;MKMKNYLIFTTLFLLAAKPVMAHDKGAPGPCKQIAEACKTAGFVKGDWKKGDGLWRDCVDPIVQGQTTVAGATKPLPTVDPVIVSACKEKNPKFGEGKVGSK
;
A
#
# COMPACT_ATOMS: atom_id res chain seq x y z
N MET A 1 34.62 39.84 38.88
CA MET A 1 34.39 38.40 39.11
C MET A 1 35.35 37.59 38.25
N LYS A 2 35.90 36.49 38.80
CA LYS A 2 36.94 35.62 38.23
C LYS A 2 36.33 34.51 37.37
N MET A 3 36.95 34.23 36.22
CA MET A 3 36.80 32.99 35.45
C MET A 3 37.40 31.80 36.23
N LYS A 4 36.74 30.63 36.16
CA LYS A 4 37.34 29.35 35.70
C LYS A 4 36.38 28.15 35.85
N ASN A 5 36.28 27.39 34.76
CA ASN A 5 36.18 25.93 34.66
C ASN A 5 35.18 25.16 35.54
N TYR A 6 34.17 24.61 34.89
CA TYR A 6 33.82 23.19 35.07
C TYR A 6 33.76 22.50 33.69
N LEU A 7 34.91 21.97 33.28
CA LEU A 7 34.93 20.68 32.59
C LEU A 7 34.38 19.65 33.58
N ILE A 8 33.51 18.73 33.14
CA ILE A 8 33.51 17.28 33.44
C ILE A 8 32.16 16.66 33.06
N PHE A 9 32.22 15.74 32.09
CA PHE A 9 31.49 14.47 31.94
C PHE A 9 29.99 14.41 32.28
N THR A 10 29.16 13.97 31.32
CA THR A 10 28.58 12.60 31.35
C THR A 10 27.67 12.29 30.14
N THR A 11 28.00 11.15 29.51
CA THR A 11 27.13 10.17 28.85
C THR A 11 26.31 10.54 27.60
N LEU A 12 26.93 10.21 26.47
CA LEU A 12 26.35 9.51 25.33
C LEU A 12 25.13 8.65 25.71
N PHE A 13 23.94 9.00 25.21
CA PHE A 13 22.80 8.09 25.11
C PHE A 13 22.27 8.14 23.68
N LEU A 14 23.02 7.51 22.77
CA LEU A 14 22.49 7.10 21.46
C LEU A 14 21.58 5.88 21.69
N LEU A 15 20.34 6.15 22.11
CA LEU A 15 19.25 5.19 22.04
C LEU A 15 18.92 4.97 20.55
N ALA A 16 19.54 3.96 19.94
CA ALA A 16 19.05 3.40 18.69
C ALA A 16 17.71 2.69 18.99
N ALA A 17 16.62 3.45 18.98
CA ALA A 17 15.27 2.91 18.95
C ALA A 17 15.12 2.18 17.60
N LYS A 18 15.32 0.85 17.61
CA LYS A 18 14.94 0.01 16.48
C LYS A 18 13.42 0.12 16.34
N PRO A 19 12.88 0.59 15.20
CA PRO A 19 11.44 0.53 15.00
C PRO A 19 11.03 -0.95 15.03
N VAL A 20 10.29 -1.35 16.05
CA VAL A 20 9.58 -2.62 16.05
C VAL A 20 8.49 -2.47 15.01
N MET A 21 8.72 -3.00 13.81
CA MET A 21 7.63 -3.19 12.85
C MET A 21 6.73 -4.27 13.42
N ALA A 22 5.73 -3.84 14.18
CA ALA A 22 4.64 -4.68 14.61
C ALA A 22 3.95 -5.22 13.35
N HIS A 23 4.19 -6.49 13.03
CA HIS A 23 3.31 -7.22 12.14
C HIS A 23 2.01 -7.47 12.90
N ASP A 24 1.09 -6.53 12.73
CA ASP A 24 -0.24 -6.56 13.29
C ASP A 24 -0.95 -7.85 12.82
N LYS A 25 -1.28 -8.73 13.76
CA LYS A 25 -2.03 -9.97 13.49
C LYS A 25 -3.54 -9.70 13.35
N GLY A 26 -3.99 -8.44 13.45
CA GLY A 26 -5.40 -8.06 13.41
C GLY A 26 -5.90 -7.53 12.06
N ALA A 27 -5.02 -6.97 11.22
CA ALA A 27 -5.42 -6.36 9.95
C ALA A 27 -5.25 -7.33 8.76
N PRO A 28 -6.16 -7.31 7.75
CA PRO A 28 -5.93 -8.00 6.50
C PRO A 28 -4.61 -7.55 5.88
N GLY A 29 -3.82 -8.48 5.34
CA GLY A 29 -2.55 -8.14 4.70
C GLY A 29 -2.72 -7.14 3.55
N PRO A 30 -1.64 -6.44 3.15
CA PRO A 30 -1.72 -5.28 2.26
C PRO A 30 -2.40 -5.60 0.92
N CYS A 31 -2.09 -6.73 0.28
CA CYS A 31 -2.75 -7.13 -0.96
C CYS A 31 -4.26 -7.41 -0.79
N LYS A 32 -4.67 -7.93 0.38
CA LYS A 32 -6.09 -8.14 0.68
C LYS A 32 -6.81 -6.81 0.86
N GLN A 33 -6.17 -5.81 1.49
CA GLN A 33 -6.74 -4.47 1.61
C GLN A 33 -7.05 -3.85 0.23
N ILE A 34 -6.14 -4.00 -0.76
CA ILE A 34 -6.38 -3.55 -2.15
C ILE A 34 -7.61 -4.24 -2.74
N ALA A 35 -7.68 -5.58 -2.63
CA ALA A 35 -8.81 -6.34 -3.17
C ALA A 35 -10.14 -5.99 -2.50
N GLU A 36 -10.15 -5.77 -1.18
CA GLU A 36 -11.36 -5.36 -0.46
C GLU A 36 -11.78 -3.93 -0.81
N ALA A 37 -10.83 -3.00 -1.01
CA ALA A 37 -11.14 -1.66 -1.51
C ALA A 37 -11.83 -1.72 -2.88
N CYS A 38 -11.33 -2.57 -3.79
CA CYS A 38 -11.96 -2.80 -5.09
C CYS A 38 -13.37 -3.40 -4.99
N LYS A 39 -13.57 -4.39 -4.11
CA LYS A 39 -14.93 -4.94 -3.89
C LYS A 39 -15.88 -3.90 -3.32
N THR A 40 -15.40 -3.07 -2.39
CA THR A 40 -16.19 -1.99 -1.77
C THR A 40 -16.58 -0.93 -2.80
N ALA A 41 -15.70 -0.66 -3.77
CA ALA A 41 -16.00 0.19 -4.92
C ALA A 41 -16.93 -0.45 -5.96
N GLY A 42 -17.37 -1.69 -5.75
CA GLY A 42 -18.35 -2.37 -6.60
C GLY A 42 -17.76 -3.11 -7.79
N PHE A 43 -16.46 -3.42 -7.79
CA PHE A 43 -15.85 -4.30 -8.77
C PHE A 43 -16.07 -5.78 -8.40
N VAL A 44 -16.38 -6.60 -9.40
CA VAL A 44 -16.85 -7.98 -9.24
C VAL A 44 -15.92 -8.96 -9.94
N LYS A 45 -15.66 -10.10 -9.30
CA LYS A 45 -14.80 -11.14 -9.88
C LYS A 45 -15.44 -11.69 -11.17
N GLY A 46 -14.72 -11.58 -12.28
CA GLY A 46 -15.13 -12.14 -13.58
C GLY A 46 -15.85 -11.17 -14.51
N ASP A 47 -16.31 -10.02 -14.01
CA ASP A 47 -17.10 -9.04 -14.79
C ASP A 47 -16.25 -8.07 -15.63
N TRP A 48 -15.01 -8.44 -15.94
CA TRP A 48 -14.11 -7.56 -16.70
C TRP A 48 -14.58 -7.30 -18.13
N LYS A 49 -15.41 -8.17 -18.73
CA LYS A 49 -15.98 -7.87 -20.06
C LYS A 49 -17.02 -6.74 -20.02
N LYS A 50 -17.47 -6.36 -18.83
CA LYS A 50 -18.49 -5.34 -18.62
C LYS A 50 -17.91 -4.02 -18.09
N GLY A 51 -16.59 -3.90 -17.89
CA GLY A 51 -16.02 -2.72 -17.22
C GLY A 51 -15.92 -2.82 -15.71
N ASP A 52 -16.24 -3.97 -15.12
CA ASP A 52 -16.44 -4.10 -13.67
C ASP A 52 -15.60 -5.22 -13.05
N GLY A 53 -14.56 -5.68 -13.74
CA GLY A 53 -13.72 -6.77 -13.30
C GLY A 53 -12.87 -6.41 -12.09
N LEU A 54 -12.99 -7.20 -11.01
CA LEU A 54 -12.17 -7.05 -9.81
C LEU A 54 -10.67 -6.95 -10.10
N TRP A 55 -10.16 -7.76 -11.03
CA TRP A 55 -8.73 -7.78 -11.37
C TRP A 55 -8.38 -6.78 -12.46
N ARG A 56 -8.82 -7.02 -13.70
CA ARG A 56 -8.42 -6.21 -14.86
C ARG A 56 -8.80 -4.72 -14.75
N ASP A 57 -9.90 -4.42 -14.07
CA ASP A 57 -10.44 -3.06 -14.02
C ASP A 57 -10.23 -2.37 -12.68
N CYS A 58 -9.67 -3.06 -11.67
CA CYS A 58 -9.39 -2.44 -10.37
C CYS A 58 -8.06 -2.86 -9.75
N VAL A 59 -7.87 -4.13 -9.37
CA VAL A 59 -6.67 -4.54 -8.61
C VAL A 59 -5.40 -4.37 -9.44
N ASP A 60 -5.36 -4.91 -10.65
CA ASP A 60 -4.18 -4.83 -11.54
C ASP A 60 -3.79 -3.36 -11.82
N PRO A 61 -4.70 -2.47 -12.25
CA PRO A 61 -4.35 -1.08 -12.51
C PRO A 61 -3.89 -0.30 -11.28
N ILE A 62 -4.53 -0.49 -10.11
CA ILE A 62 -4.09 0.19 -8.86
C ILE A 62 -2.67 -0.21 -8.51
N VAL A 63 -2.36 -1.52 -8.55
CA VAL A 63 -1.03 -2.01 -8.22
C VAL A 63 0.00 -1.51 -9.23
N GLN A 64 -0.37 -1.39 -10.51
CA GLN A 64 0.46 -0.82 -11.56
C GLN A 64 0.59 0.71 -11.51
N GLY A 65 -0.08 1.38 -10.56
CA GLY A 65 0.00 2.83 -10.38
C GLY A 65 -0.86 3.63 -11.36
N GLN A 66 -1.87 2.99 -11.96
CA GLN A 66 -2.83 3.67 -12.82
C GLN A 66 -3.94 4.31 -11.98
N THR A 67 -4.41 5.47 -12.42
CA THR A 67 -5.51 6.21 -11.78
C THR A 67 -6.83 6.05 -12.53
N THR A 68 -6.78 5.57 -13.78
CA THR A 68 -7.94 5.37 -14.66
C THR A 68 -7.76 4.12 -15.51
N VAL A 69 -8.87 3.51 -15.92
CA VAL A 69 -8.86 2.29 -16.75
C VAL A 69 -9.80 2.44 -17.93
N ALA A 70 -9.31 2.12 -19.13
CA ALA A 70 -10.14 2.14 -20.32
C ALA A 70 -11.24 1.07 -20.26
N GLY A 71 -12.50 1.52 -20.41
CA GLY A 71 -13.67 0.65 -20.42
C GLY A 71 -14.22 0.31 -19.04
N ALA A 72 -13.56 0.73 -17.94
CA ALA A 72 -14.14 0.59 -16.62
C ALA A 72 -15.39 1.48 -16.47
N THR A 73 -16.46 0.96 -15.89
CA THR A 73 -17.70 1.74 -15.69
C THR A 73 -17.69 2.56 -14.40
N LYS A 74 -16.72 2.28 -13.53
CA LYS A 74 -16.59 2.87 -12.20
C LYS A 74 -15.18 3.42 -11.99
N PRO A 75 -15.01 4.46 -11.15
CA PRO A 75 -13.68 4.97 -10.81
C PRO A 75 -12.90 3.95 -9.96
N LEU A 76 -11.57 3.99 -10.08
CA LEU A 76 -10.70 3.26 -9.16
C LEU A 76 -10.82 3.86 -7.74
N PRO A 77 -10.92 3.03 -6.69
CA PRO A 77 -10.81 3.52 -5.32
C PRO A 77 -9.41 4.07 -5.04
N THR A 78 -9.33 5.07 -4.16
CA THR A 78 -8.06 5.53 -3.62
C THR A 78 -7.52 4.51 -2.64
N VAL A 79 -6.29 4.06 -2.85
CA VAL A 79 -5.56 3.18 -1.95
C VAL A 79 -4.25 3.87 -1.57
N ASP A 80 -3.89 3.80 -0.29
CA ASP A 80 -2.63 4.37 0.21
C ASP A 80 -1.43 3.73 -0.53
N PRO A 81 -0.52 4.53 -1.11
CA PRO A 81 0.69 4.03 -1.76
C PRO A 81 1.54 3.09 -0.88
N VAL A 82 1.53 3.28 0.44
CA VAL A 82 2.24 2.41 1.40
C VAL A 82 1.66 0.99 1.37
N ILE A 83 0.34 0.84 1.24
CA ILE A 83 -0.33 -0.46 1.11
C ILE A 83 0.07 -1.12 -0.20
N VAL A 84 0.14 -0.36 -1.30
CA VAL A 84 0.56 -0.87 -2.60
C VAL A 84 2.01 -1.35 -2.56
N SER A 85 2.93 -0.56 -1.97
CA SER A 85 4.34 -0.94 -1.81
C SER A 85 4.48 -2.22 -0.97
N ALA A 86 3.84 -2.25 0.21
CA ALA A 86 3.89 -3.40 1.10
C ALA A 86 3.27 -4.66 0.46
N CYS A 87 2.28 -4.50 -0.42
CA CYS A 87 1.73 -5.62 -1.19
C CYS A 87 2.76 -6.17 -2.18
N LYS A 88 3.41 -5.31 -2.97
CA LYS A 88 4.44 -5.71 -3.94
C LYS A 88 5.62 -6.40 -3.27
N GLU A 89 6.06 -5.92 -2.11
CA GLU A 89 7.12 -6.54 -1.33
C GLU A 89 6.75 -7.96 -0.85
N LYS A 90 5.51 -8.15 -0.40
CA LYS A 90 5.02 -9.46 0.08
C LYS A 90 4.66 -10.42 -1.04
N ASN A 91 4.17 -9.92 -2.16
CA ASN A 91 3.76 -10.71 -3.32
C ASN A 91 4.09 -9.95 -4.61
N PRO A 92 5.30 -10.11 -5.15
CA PRO A 92 5.76 -9.37 -6.33
C PRO A 92 4.87 -9.57 -7.56
N LYS A 93 4.23 -10.74 -7.69
CA LYS A 93 3.37 -11.07 -8.83
C LYS A 93 1.92 -10.61 -8.67
N PHE A 94 1.57 -10.00 -7.53
CA PHE A 94 0.23 -9.51 -7.31
C PHE A 94 -0.04 -8.29 -8.19
N GLY A 95 -1.16 -8.26 -8.90
CA GLY A 95 -1.54 -7.09 -9.71
C GLY A 95 -0.77 -6.93 -11.02
N GLU A 96 0.02 -7.91 -11.45
CA GLU A 96 0.76 -7.88 -12.73
C GLU A 96 -0.10 -8.28 -13.94
N GLY A 97 -1.42 -8.39 -13.77
CA GLY A 97 -2.35 -8.79 -14.81
C GLY A 97 -2.61 -7.74 -15.89
N LYS A 98 -3.43 -8.11 -16.89
CA LYS A 98 -3.83 -7.19 -17.97
C LYS A 98 -4.82 -6.16 -17.44
N VAL A 99 -4.58 -4.90 -17.75
CA VAL A 99 -5.50 -3.82 -17.41
C VAL A 99 -6.58 -3.61 -18.47
N GLY A 100 -7.78 -3.28 -18.03
CA GLY A 100 -8.90 -2.83 -18.85
C GLY A 100 -9.77 -3.93 -19.42
N SER A 101 -10.94 -3.51 -19.91
CA SER A 101 -12.02 -4.38 -20.36
C SER A 101 -12.04 -4.63 -21.87
N LYS A 102 -11.10 -4.05 -22.62
CA LYS A 102 -11.01 -4.15 -24.08
C LYS A 102 -9.95 -5.16 -24.52
#